data_AF-A0A964AGF4-F1
#
_entry.id   AF-A0A964AGF4-F1
#
_cell.length_a   1.000
_cell.length_b   1.000
_cell.length_c   1.000
_cell.angle_alpha   90.00
_cell.angle_beta   90.00
_cell.angle_gamma   90.00
#
_symmetry.space_group_name_H-M   'P 1'
#
loop_
_entity.id
_entity.type
_entity.pdbx_description
1 polymer ?
#
loop_
_entity_poly.entity_id
_entity_poly.type
_entity_poly.pdbx_seq_one_letter_code
_entity_poly.pdbx_strand_id
1 'polypeptide(L)'
;MDLDGDGWASPEDCDDSDAAVHPEADEVPYNGVDEDCDGEDLLDVDGDGWEAWTVGGEDCRDGNAAVHPDAVELCNGADEDCDEAVDEGLIACEAPVDPGDPGGLAWSCAMIPMSSGSWGLIVAAWVCARRLRSR
;
A
#
# COMPACT_ATOMS: atom_id res chain seq x y z
N MET A 1 -32.06 28.87 19.74
CA MET A 1 -33.20 29.22 18.84
C MET A 1 -33.14 28.17 17.74
N ASP A 2 -34.23 27.94 17.01
CA ASP A 2 -34.24 27.05 15.85
C ASP A 2 -34.56 27.99 14.68
N LEU A 3 -33.54 28.36 13.91
CA LEU A 3 -33.63 29.39 12.87
C LEU A 3 -33.78 28.78 11.46
N ASP A 4 -33.29 27.57 11.22
CA ASP A 4 -33.42 26.86 9.94
C ASP A 4 -34.55 25.82 9.88
N GLY A 5 -35.13 25.44 11.02
CA GLY A 5 -36.32 24.60 11.12
C GLY A 5 -36.06 23.09 11.02
N ASP A 6 -34.85 22.63 11.31
CA ASP A 6 -34.45 21.22 11.30
C ASP A 6 -34.91 20.43 12.56
N GLY A 7 -35.33 21.15 13.60
CA GLY A 7 -35.78 20.60 14.88
C GLY A 7 -34.72 20.55 15.97
N TRP A 8 -33.50 21.00 15.67
CA TRP A 8 -32.42 21.26 16.61
C TRP A 8 -32.34 22.75 16.92
N ALA A 9 -31.61 23.10 17.97
CA ALA A 9 -31.50 24.48 18.39
C ALA A 9 -30.12 24.73 18.96
N SER A 10 -29.62 25.96 18.78
CA SER A 10 -28.38 26.36 19.45
C SER A 10 -28.52 26.29 20.99
N PRO A 11 -27.51 25.76 21.71
CA PRO A 11 -26.14 25.46 21.25
C PRO A 11 -25.88 24.03 20.76
N GLU A 12 -26.87 23.14 20.80
CA GLU A 12 -26.70 21.76 20.32
C GLU A 12 -26.49 21.70 18.80
N ASP A 13 -27.16 22.59 18.07
CA ASP A 13 -26.91 22.84 16.65
C ASP A 13 -25.75 23.84 16.47
N CYS A 14 -24.72 23.40 15.76
CA CYS A 14 -23.49 24.13 15.51
C CYS A 14 -23.59 25.15 14.36
N ASP A 15 -24.56 25.01 13.45
CA ASP A 15 -24.92 26.00 12.43
C ASP A 15 -26.45 26.14 12.30
N ASP A 16 -27.05 26.89 13.24
CA ASP A 16 -28.48 27.28 13.30
C ASP A 16 -28.96 28.12 12.08
N SER A 17 -28.20 28.14 10.98
CA SER A 17 -28.59 28.75 9.71
C SER A 17 -28.62 27.77 8.53
N ASP A 18 -28.23 26.52 8.74
CA ASP A 18 -28.21 25.45 7.75
C ASP A 18 -28.82 24.16 8.29
N ALA A 19 -30.05 23.86 7.86
CA ALA A 19 -30.80 22.67 8.28
C ALA A 19 -30.16 21.32 7.86
N ALA A 20 -29.02 21.32 7.17
CA ALA A 20 -28.22 20.14 6.89
C ALA A 20 -27.12 19.87 7.94
N VAL A 21 -26.88 20.81 8.86
CA VAL A 21 -25.84 20.75 9.90
C VAL A 21 -26.53 20.65 11.25
N HIS A 22 -26.49 19.48 11.88
CA HIS A 22 -27.10 19.21 13.17
C HIS A 22 -26.63 17.89 13.78
N PRO A 23 -26.81 17.64 15.10
CA PRO A 23 -26.36 16.43 15.83
C PRO A 23 -26.74 15.02 15.31
N GLU A 24 -27.53 14.94 14.25
CA GLU A 24 -28.01 13.68 13.64
C GLU A 24 -27.83 13.71 12.11
N ALA A 25 -27.07 14.66 11.57
CA ALA A 25 -26.77 14.73 10.15
C ALA A 25 -25.78 13.62 9.77
N ASP A 26 -25.79 13.25 8.48
CA ASP A 26 -24.75 12.36 7.95
C ASP A 26 -23.58 13.24 7.47
N GLU A 27 -22.38 12.91 7.92
CA GLU A 27 -21.14 13.54 7.47
C GLU A 27 -20.91 13.41 5.95
N VAL A 28 -20.43 14.50 5.35
CA VAL A 28 -19.94 14.52 3.97
C VAL A 28 -18.41 14.60 3.99
N PRO A 29 -17.71 13.47 3.73
CA PRO A 29 -16.27 13.40 3.93
C PRO A 29 -15.47 14.50 3.22
N TYR A 30 -14.48 15.02 3.93
CA TYR A 30 -13.41 15.88 3.42
C TYR A 30 -13.87 17.24 2.89
N ASN A 31 -15.04 17.72 3.32
CA ASN A 31 -15.57 19.00 2.88
C ASN A 31 -15.23 20.16 3.85
N GLY A 32 -14.67 19.84 5.03
CA GLY A 32 -14.27 20.76 6.08
C GLY A 32 -15.44 21.33 6.89
N VAL A 33 -16.61 20.71 6.80
CA VAL A 33 -17.81 21.01 7.58
C VAL A 33 -18.01 19.85 8.56
N ASP A 34 -18.38 20.20 9.78
CA ASP A 34 -18.81 19.27 10.83
C ASP A 34 -20.34 19.26 10.73
N GLU A 35 -20.89 18.33 9.96
CA GLU A 35 -22.33 18.24 9.72
C GLU A 35 -23.05 17.70 10.95
N ASP A 36 -22.46 16.73 11.64
CA ASP A 36 -23.07 16.07 12.78
C ASP A 36 -22.79 16.76 14.13
N CYS A 37 -22.13 17.92 14.09
CA CYS A 37 -21.80 18.75 15.25
C CYS A 37 -21.03 18.01 16.37
N ASP A 38 -20.24 16.99 16.04
CA ASP A 38 -19.42 16.24 16.98
C ASP A 38 -18.05 16.88 17.25
N GLY A 39 -17.67 17.86 16.42
CA GLY A 39 -16.49 18.70 16.54
C GLY A 39 -15.42 18.46 15.49
N GLU A 40 -15.58 17.49 14.59
CA GLU A 40 -14.61 17.18 13.52
C GLU A 40 -15.36 16.84 12.20
N ASP A 41 -14.70 16.93 11.05
CA ASP A 41 -15.20 16.40 9.76
C ASP A 41 -14.83 14.91 9.66
N LEU A 42 -15.57 14.13 8.87
CA LEU A 42 -15.21 12.74 8.56
C LEU A 42 -13.97 12.65 7.65
N LEU A 43 -12.80 12.49 8.28
CA LEU A 43 -11.49 12.38 7.61
C LEU A 43 -10.98 10.94 7.39
N ASP A 44 -11.60 9.96 8.03
CA ASP A 44 -11.31 8.51 7.95
C ASP A 44 -12.61 7.76 7.62
N VAL A 45 -12.84 7.46 6.34
CA VAL A 45 -14.11 6.92 5.85
C VAL A 45 -14.27 5.42 6.12
N ASP A 46 -13.18 4.67 6.23
CA ASP A 46 -13.24 3.22 6.46
C ASP A 46 -13.03 2.80 7.92
N GLY A 47 -12.63 3.75 8.78
CA GLY A 47 -12.57 3.63 10.23
C GLY A 47 -11.38 2.81 10.74
N ASP A 48 -10.28 2.79 10.00
CA ASP A 48 -9.07 2.06 10.39
C ASP A 48 -8.12 2.87 11.31
N GLY A 49 -8.43 4.15 11.52
CA GLY A 49 -7.70 5.07 12.39
C GLY A 49 -6.65 5.91 11.67
N TRP A 50 -6.62 5.90 10.34
CA TRP A 50 -5.75 6.73 9.51
C TRP A 50 -6.55 7.70 8.66
N GLU A 51 -6.15 8.98 8.64
CA GLU A 51 -6.80 9.98 7.80
C GLU A 51 -6.40 9.83 6.33
N ALA A 52 -7.34 10.14 5.43
CA ALA A 52 -7.13 10.06 3.99
C ALA A 52 -5.98 10.94 3.47
N TRP A 53 -5.22 10.45 2.49
CA TRP A 53 -4.24 11.28 1.75
C TRP A 53 -4.83 12.55 1.14
N THR A 54 -6.11 12.53 0.75
CA THR A 54 -6.78 13.68 0.13
C THR A 54 -6.83 14.90 1.05
N VAL A 55 -6.87 14.67 2.37
CA VAL A 55 -6.87 15.73 3.41
C VAL A 55 -5.49 15.91 4.07
N GLY A 56 -4.49 15.15 3.62
CA GLY A 56 -3.12 15.25 4.09
C GLY A 56 -2.76 14.28 5.22
N GLY A 57 -3.58 13.26 5.46
CA GLY A 57 -3.24 12.14 6.32
C GLY A 57 -2.21 11.20 5.68
N GLU A 58 -2.18 9.94 6.11
CA GLU A 58 -1.20 8.93 5.65
C GLU A 58 -1.86 7.71 4.97
N ASP A 59 -3.20 7.64 4.93
CA ASP A 59 -3.90 6.54 4.26
C ASP A 59 -4.01 6.75 2.74
N CYS A 60 -3.42 5.82 2.01
CA CYS A 60 -3.43 5.75 0.57
C CYS A 60 -4.72 5.22 -0.05
N ARG A 61 -5.59 4.56 0.72
CA ARG A 61 -6.87 4.01 0.27
C ARG A 61 -7.95 4.02 1.36
N ASP A 62 -8.41 5.22 1.72
CA ASP A 62 -9.49 5.55 2.69
C ASP A 62 -10.88 4.93 2.45
N GLY A 63 -11.03 4.05 1.46
CA GLY A 63 -12.21 3.21 1.29
C GLY A 63 -11.94 1.74 1.60
N ASN A 64 -10.80 1.41 2.20
CA ASN A 64 -10.31 0.07 2.43
C ASN A 64 -9.38 -0.02 3.66
N ALA A 65 -10.00 -0.27 4.81
CA ALA A 65 -9.40 -0.46 6.15
C ALA A 65 -8.31 -1.56 6.29
N ALA A 66 -7.93 -2.22 5.20
CA ALA A 66 -6.81 -3.17 5.15
C ALA A 66 -5.56 -2.59 4.48
N VAL A 67 -5.61 -1.34 4.03
CA VAL A 67 -4.53 -0.62 3.38
C VAL A 67 -4.34 0.67 4.15
N HIS A 68 -3.24 0.78 4.88
CA HIS A 68 -2.92 1.89 5.78
C HIS A 68 -1.47 1.75 6.27
N PRO A 69 -0.82 2.80 6.81
CA PRO A 69 0.60 2.78 7.20
C PRO A 69 1.10 1.62 8.08
N ASP A 70 0.24 1.07 8.93
CA ASP A 70 0.56 -0.08 9.79
C ASP A 70 0.16 -1.45 9.19
N ALA A 71 -0.28 -1.49 7.92
CA ALA A 71 -0.72 -2.72 7.28
C ALA A 71 0.47 -3.64 7.00
N VAL A 72 0.19 -4.92 6.77
CA VAL A 72 1.21 -5.89 6.38
C VAL A 72 1.10 -6.08 4.88
N GLU A 73 2.20 -5.83 4.17
CA GLU A 73 2.33 -6.13 2.76
C GLU A 73 1.85 -7.54 2.41
N LEU A 74 1.09 -7.63 1.33
CA LEU A 74 0.68 -8.88 0.71
C LEU A 74 1.29 -8.97 -0.67
N CYS A 75 1.57 -10.20 -1.10
CA CYS A 75 2.13 -10.46 -2.42
C CYS A 75 1.07 -10.39 -3.53
N ASN A 76 0.51 -9.22 -3.77
CA ASN A 76 -0.64 -9.02 -4.65
C ASN A 76 -0.45 -7.87 -5.66
N GLY A 77 0.70 -7.18 -5.63
CA GLY A 77 1.00 -6.04 -6.50
C GLY A 77 0.33 -4.73 -6.07
N ALA A 78 -0.14 -4.65 -4.85
CA ALA A 78 -0.56 -3.41 -4.19
C ALA A 78 0.47 -3.02 -3.12
N ASP A 79 0.40 -1.74 -2.79
CA ASP A 79 1.03 -1.13 -1.63
C ASP A 79 -0.06 -1.16 -0.54
N GLU A 80 0.12 -2.00 0.48
CA GLU A 80 -0.78 -2.11 1.61
C GLU A 80 -0.39 -1.14 2.73
N ASP A 81 0.91 -0.93 2.95
CA ASP A 81 1.42 -0.10 4.04
C ASP A 81 1.69 1.36 3.66
N CYS A 82 1.24 1.77 2.48
CA CYS A 82 1.25 3.14 1.98
C CYS A 82 2.64 3.81 2.00
N ASP A 83 3.72 3.03 1.87
CA ASP A 83 5.11 3.52 1.91
C ASP A 83 5.71 3.84 0.52
N GLU A 84 4.88 3.74 -0.53
CA GLU A 84 5.22 3.89 -1.96
C GLU A 84 6.05 2.72 -2.55
N ALA A 85 6.42 1.73 -1.76
CA ALA A 85 6.91 0.46 -2.24
C ALA A 85 5.73 -0.52 -2.43
N VAL A 86 6.00 -1.60 -3.16
CA VAL A 86 4.99 -2.58 -3.52
C VAL A 86 5.61 -3.95 -3.27
N ASP A 87 4.92 -4.76 -2.48
CA ASP A 87 5.29 -6.12 -2.15
C ASP A 87 6.69 -6.24 -1.49
N GLU A 88 7.19 -5.22 -0.80
CA GLU A 88 8.52 -5.21 -0.16
C GLU A 88 8.54 -5.94 1.18
N GLY A 89 9.74 -6.29 1.66
CA GLY A 89 9.90 -7.11 2.88
C GLY A 89 9.36 -8.55 2.76
N LEU A 90 8.67 -8.89 1.66
CA LEU A 90 8.10 -10.21 1.40
C LEU A 90 9.05 -11.09 0.58
N ILE A 91 9.63 -12.09 1.25
CA ILE A 91 10.48 -13.13 0.64
C ILE A 91 9.74 -13.90 -0.48
N ALA A 92 8.40 -13.87 -0.50
CA ALA A 92 7.57 -14.63 -1.44
C ALA A 92 7.30 -13.92 -2.78
N CYS A 93 7.48 -12.60 -2.88
CA CYS A 93 7.20 -11.83 -4.10
C CYS A 93 8.39 -11.75 -5.04
N GLU A 94 9.57 -11.86 -4.45
CA GLU A 94 10.83 -11.93 -5.18
C GLU A 94 11.17 -13.35 -5.62
N ALA A 95 10.27 -14.08 -6.30
CA ALA A 95 10.68 -15.37 -6.86
C ALA A 95 9.88 -15.87 -8.07
N PRO A 96 10.56 -16.19 -9.20
CA PRO A 96 10.40 -17.52 -9.75
C PRO A 96 11.16 -18.49 -8.85
N VAL A 97 10.50 -19.07 -7.84
CA VAL A 97 11.05 -20.25 -7.16
C VAL A 97 10.95 -21.39 -8.16
N ASP A 98 11.98 -21.56 -9.00
CA ASP A 98 12.17 -22.84 -9.67
C ASP A 98 12.34 -23.89 -8.54
N PRO A 99 11.60 -25.01 -8.55
CA PRO A 99 11.58 -25.99 -7.46
C PRO A 99 12.88 -26.79 -7.28
N GLY A 100 14.03 -26.23 -7.69
CA GLY A 100 15.35 -26.87 -7.66
C GLY A 100 16.54 -25.97 -7.32
N ASP A 101 16.38 -24.68 -7.01
CA ASP A 101 17.51 -23.81 -6.63
C ASP A 101 17.19 -22.91 -5.42
N PRO A 102 17.63 -23.25 -4.20
CA PRO A 102 17.43 -22.42 -3.01
C PRO A 102 18.34 -21.18 -2.97
N GLY A 103 19.04 -20.85 -4.06
CA GLY A 103 20.14 -19.89 -4.05
C GLY A 103 19.93 -18.56 -4.76
N GLY A 104 18.87 -18.35 -5.53
CA GLY A 104 18.48 -17.02 -6.03
C GLY A 104 19.54 -16.23 -6.83
N LEU A 105 20.57 -16.88 -7.38
CA LEU A 105 21.55 -16.19 -8.22
C LEU A 105 21.36 -16.64 -9.67
N ALA A 106 20.98 -15.70 -10.54
CA ALA A 106 20.91 -15.89 -12.00
C ALA A 106 22.30 -16.22 -12.58
N TRP A 107 22.74 -17.46 -12.41
CA TRP A 107 23.96 -18.02 -12.95
C TRP A 107 23.55 -18.95 -14.08
N SER A 108 23.55 -18.44 -15.31
CA SER A 108 23.55 -19.32 -16.47
C SER A 108 24.95 -19.93 -16.58
N CYS A 109 25.15 -21.07 -15.92
CA CYS A 109 26.35 -21.86 -16.13
C CYS A 109 26.17 -22.73 -17.37
N ALA A 110 27.18 -22.74 -18.22
CA ALA A 110 27.22 -23.61 -19.38
C ALA A 110 28.43 -24.54 -19.27
N MET A 111 28.27 -25.78 -19.73
CA MET A 111 29.37 -26.72 -19.90
C MET A 111 30.24 -26.24 -21.06
N ILE A 112 31.38 -25.60 -20.76
CA ILE A 112 32.36 -25.21 -21.78
C ILE A 112 33.43 -26.31 -21.86
N PRO A 113 33.54 -27.05 -22.97
CA PRO A 113 34.65 -27.98 -23.16
C PRO A 113 35.95 -27.18 -23.30
N MET A 114 36.85 -27.28 -22.32
CA MET A 114 38.18 -26.71 -22.43
C MET A 114 39.02 -27.61 -23.34
N SER A 115 39.65 -27.06 -24.38
CA SER A 115 40.47 -27.83 -25.31
C SER A 115 41.66 -28.45 -24.56
N SER A 116 41.68 -29.77 -24.50
CA SER A 116 42.69 -30.58 -23.83
C SER A 116 44.09 -30.25 -24.34
N GLY A 117 45.00 -29.90 -23.43
CA GLY A 117 46.43 -30.08 -23.64
C GLY A 117 46.74 -31.55 -23.95
N SER A 118 47.92 -31.80 -24.54
CA SER A 118 48.35 -32.99 -25.30
C SER A 118 48.31 -34.38 -24.60
N TRP A 119 47.54 -34.53 -23.52
CA TRP A 119 47.26 -35.78 -22.80
C TRP A 119 45.76 -35.86 -22.45
N GLY A 120 44.91 -36.02 -23.47
CA GLY A 120 43.65 -36.80 -23.47
C GLY A 120 42.57 -36.66 -22.38
N LEU A 121 42.66 -35.74 -21.41
CA LEU A 121 41.63 -35.54 -20.40
C LEU A 121 40.83 -34.28 -20.72
N ILE A 122 39.54 -34.45 -21.06
CA ILE A 122 38.60 -33.34 -21.12
C ILE A 122 38.30 -32.95 -19.67
N VAL A 123 38.86 -31.83 -19.22
CA VAL A 123 38.47 -31.21 -17.95
C VAL A 123 37.27 -30.32 -18.26
N ALA A 124 36.08 -30.72 -17.82
CA ALA A 124 34.93 -29.85 -17.84
C ALA A 124 35.01 -28.92 -16.62
N ALA A 125 35.09 -27.61 -16.87
CA ALA A 125 34.97 -26.61 -15.83
C ALA A 125 33.59 -25.96 -15.92
N TRP A 126 32.92 -25.81 -14.78
CA TRP A 126 31.74 -24.96 -14.68
C TRP A 126 32.21 -23.51 -14.76
N VAL A 127 32.04 -22.89 -15.93
CA VAL A 127 32.23 -21.45 -16.10
C VAL A 127 30.86 -20.82 -16.01
N CYS A 128 30.67 -19.95 -15.02
CA CYS A 128 29.44 -19.22 -14.82
C CYS A 128 29.68 -17.75 -15.12
N ALA A 129 28.85 -17.19 -15.99
CA ALA A 129 28.94 -15.79 -16.39
C ALA A 129 27.77 -15.02 -15.79
N ARG A 130 28.07 -13.93 -15.09
CA ARG A 130 27.07 -12.96 -14.63
C ARG A 130 26.53 -12.22 -15.84
N ARG A 131 25.25 -12.38 -16.15
CA ARG A 131 24.58 -11.58 -17.19
C ARG A 131 24.46 -10.15 -16.66
N LEU A 132 25.39 -9.27 -17.05
CA LEU A 132 25.26 -7.84 -16.80
C LEU A 132 24.05 -7.36 -17.60
N ARG A 133 22.99 -6.93 -16.92
CA ARG A 133 21.85 -6.30 -17.59
C ARG A 133 22.33 -4.94 -18.11
N SER A 134 22.24 -4.74 -19.43
CA SER A 134 22.44 -3.44 -20.07
C SER A 134 21.39 -2.48 -19.53
N ARG A 135 21.83 -1.28 -19.14
CA ARG A 135 20.97 -0.15 -18.74
C ARG A 135 19.90 0.13 -19.79
#